data_AF-A0AAE9ZB26-F1
#
_entry.id   AF-A0AAE9ZB26-F1
#
_cell.length_a   1.000
_cell.length_b   1.000
_cell.length_c   1.000
_cell.angle_alpha   90.00
_cell.angle_beta   90.00
_cell.angle_gamma   90.00
#
_symmetry.space_group_name_H-M   'P 1'
#
loop_
_entity.id
_entity.type
_entity.pdbx_description
1 polymer ?
#
loop_
_entity_poly.entity_id
_entity_poly.type
_entity_poly.pdbx_seq_one_letter_code
_entity_poly.pdbx_strand_id
1 'polypeptide(L)'
;MAQWAAATGGFLFFILGLLHLRLTVRDMKEPQHFIPAKKELLDELKQTRINLRKDVKNFWLSYLGFHFSHSIGLMFYGAVVIYAVLARPDILSDVYVRMAIVIVGASYVLLARAFWFIIPLIGAAIGVTLIAAGIGMQF
;
A
#
# COMPACT_ATOMS: atom_id res chain seq x y z
N MET A 1 -10.83 18.20 15.20
CA MET A 1 -9.42 17.78 15.34
C MET A 1 -9.24 16.27 15.09
N ALA A 2 -10.04 15.41 15.74
CA ALA A 2 -9.97 13.95 15.59
C ALA A 2 -10.08 13.44 14.13
N GLN A 3 -11.03 13.95 13.35
CA GLN A 3 -11.19 13.61 11.93
C GLN A 3 -9.97 13.95 11.06
N TRP A 4 -9.26 15.04 11.39
CA TRP A 4 -8.07 15.46 10.66
C TRP A 4 -6.86 14.57 10.96
N ALA A 5 -6.75 14.05 12.18
CA ALA A 5 -5.74 13.04 12.52
C ALA A 5 -5.94 11.78 11.67
N ALA A 6 -7.16 11.24 11.64
CA ALA A 6 -7.45 10.06 10.83
C ALA A 6 -7.30 10.32 9.32
N ALA A 7 -7.72 11.50 8.82
CA ALA A 7 -7.51 11.89 7.43
C ALA A 7 -6.02 11.99 7.07
N THR A 8 -5.20 12.49 7.99
CA THR A 8 -3.73 12.56 7.81
C THR A 8 -3.14 11.15 7.73
N GLY A 9 -3.59 10.23 8.59
CA GLY A 9 -3.16 8.84 8.51
C GLY A 9 -3.57 8.17 7.18
N GLY A 10 -4.79 8.39 6.71
CA GLY A 10 -5.23 7.94 5.38
C GLY A 10 -4.40 8.55 4.23
N PHE A 11 -4.04 9.82 4.34
CA PHE A 11 -3.20 10.52 3.37
C PHE A 11 -1.78 9.94 3.30
N LEU A 12 -1.19 9.53 4.44
CA LEU A 12 0.09 8.84 4.45
C LEU A 12 0.04 7.52 3.66
N PHE A 13 -0.99 6.71 3.83
CA PHE A 13 -1.18 5.49 3.02
C PHE A 13 -1.33 5.81 1.53
N PHE A 14 -2.07 6.86 1.20
CA PHE A 14 -2.23 7.31 -0.19
C PHE A 14 -0.89 7.71 -0.82
N ILE A 15 -0.10 8.53 -0.13
CA ILE A 15 1.21 8.98 -0.62
C ILE A 15 2.20 7.82 -0.73
N LEU A 16 2.22 6.89 0.22
CA LEU A 16 3.04 5.68 0.12
C LEU A 16 2.68 4.87 -1.12
N GLY A 17 1.39 4.65 -1.38
CA GLY A 17 0.91 3.95 -2.58
C GLY A 17 1.30 4.67 -3.87
N LEU A 18 1.18 6.01 -3.91
CA LEU A 18 1.54 6.83 -5.06
C LEU A 18 3.06 6.84 -5.34
N LEU A 19 3.88 6.96 -4.30
CA LEU A 19 5.34 6.87 -4.44
C LEU A 19 5.75 5.48 -4.93
N HIS A 20 5.18 4.41 -4.35
CA HIS A 20 5.40 3.05 -4.81
C HIS A 20 4.98 2.85 -6.27
N LEU A 21 3.87 3.48 -6.69
CA LEU A 21 3.36 3.40 -8.06
C LEU A 21 4.33 4.06 -9.03
N ARG A 22 4.83 5.24 -8.66
CA ARG A 22 5.83 5.96 -9.46
C ARG A 22 7.10 5.14 -9.66
N LEU A 23 7.61 4.52 -8.60
CA LEU A 23 8.77 3.62 -8.70
C LEU A 23 8.45 2.42 -9.59
N THR A 24 7.28 1.82 -9.44
CA THR A 24 6.86 0.65 -10.21
C THR A 24 6.77 0.94 -11.70
N VAL A 25 6.10 2.04 -12.08
CA VAL A 25 5.96 2.45 -13.49
C VAL A 25 7.30 2.84 -14.09
N ARG A 26 8.20 3.45 -13.31
CA ARG A 26 9.56 3.75 -13.75
C ARG A 26 10.33 2.46 -14.04
N ASP A 27 10.29 1.49 -13.14
CA ASP A 27 10.99 0.21 -13.28
C ASP A 27 10.43 -0.68 -14.41
N MET A 28 9.19 -0.46 -14.85
CA MET A 28 8.66 -1.10 -16.07
C MET A 28 9.39 -0.64 -17.33
N LYS A 29 9.96 0.58 -17.32
CA LYS A 29 10.70 1.17 -18.45
C LYS A 29 12.21 1.05 -18.25
N GLU A 30 12.69 1.47 -17.09
CA GLU A 30 14.10 1.54 -16.71
C GLU A 30 14.29 0.88 -15.34
N PRO A 31 14.54 -0.45 -15.29
CA PRO A 31 14.67 -1.20 -14.05
C PRO A 31 15.79 -0.65 -13.16
N GLN A 32 15.45 -0.21 -11.94
CA GLN A 32 16.43 0.38 -11.02
C GLN A 32 16.16 0.08 -9.54
N HIS A 33 14.91 0.09 -9.10
CA HIS A 33 14.56 0.08 -7.67
C HIS A 33 14.16 -1.30 -7.17
N PHE A 34 13.38 -2.03 -7.96
CA PHE A 34 12.86 -3.36 -7.63
C PHE A 34 13.65 -4.49 -8.30
N ILE A 35 14.81 -4.17 -8.88
CA ILE A 35 15.70 -5.17 -9.47
C ILE A 35 16.26 -6.10 -8.38
N PRO A 36 16.60 -7.36 -8.72
CA PRO A 36 17.31 -8.23 -7.80
C PRO A 36 18.65 -7.62 -7.37
N ALA A 37 19.06 -7.84 -6.13
CA ALA A 37 20.36 -7.38 -5.62
C ALA A 37 21.53 -7.93 -6.46
N LYS A 38 21.42 -9.19 -6.91
CA LYS A 38 22.30 -9.80 -7.90
C LYS A 38 21.80 -9.42 -9.30
N LYS A 39 22.40 -8.39 -9.90
CA LYS A 39 21.89 -7.74 -11.12
C LYS A 39 21.81 -8.68 -12.33
N GLU A 40 22.66 -9.70 -12.38
CA GLU A 40 22.70 -10.67 -13.47
C GLU A 40 21.38 -11.47 -13.57
N LEU A 41 20.65 -11.62 -12.45
CA LEU A 41 19.36 -12.31 -12.44
C LEU A 41 18.26 -11.54 -13.18
N LEU A 42 18.43 -10.25 -13.44
CA LEU A 42 17.39 -9.47 -14.12
C LEU A 42 17.11 -10.02 -15.53
N ASP A 43 18.15 -10.47 -16.24
CA ASP A 43 17.99 -11.02 -17.58
C ASP A 43 17.29 -12.39 -17.55
N GLU A 44 17.60 -13.24 -16.56
CA GLU A 44 16.89 -14.49 -16.33
C GLU A 44 15.39 -14.26 -16.03
N LEU A 45 15.07 -13.29 -15.17
CA LEU A 45 13.68 -12.92 -14.86
C LEU A 45 12.93 -12.35 -16.08
N LYS A 46 13.64 -11.76 -17.03
CA LYS A 46 13.07 -11.30 -18.31
C LYS A 46 12.90 -12.42 -19.33
N GLN A 47 13.62 -13.53 -19.19
CA GLN A 47 13.56 -14.68 -20.09
C GLN A 47 12.65 -15.80 -19.58
N THR A 48 12.29 -15.80 -18.29
CA THR A 48 11.34 -16.75 -17.69
C THR A 48 9.95 -16.15 -17.49
N ARG A 49 8.99 -16.96 -17.02
CA ARG A 49 7.59 -16.59 -16.77
C ARG A 49 7.07 -17.23 -15.48
N ILE A 50 5.99 -16.67 -14.92
CA ILE A 50 5.24 -17.35 -13.86
C ILE A 50 4.58 -18.60 -14.47
N ASN A 51 4.80 -19.77 -13.87
CA ASN A 51 4.29 -21.05 -14.40
C ASN A 51 2.76 -21.06 -14.60
N LEU A 52 2.02 -20.39 -13.71
CA LEU A 52 0.56 -20.29 -13.77
C LEU A 52 0.05 -19.51 -15.00
N ARG A 53 0.89 -18.67 -15.62
CA ARG A 53 0.46 -17.75 -16.67
C ARG A 53 1.41 -17.74 -17.85
N LYS A 54 1.04 -18.47 -18.92
CA LYS A 54 1.88 -18.69 -20.11
C LYS A 54 1.88 -17.52 -21.10
N ASP A 55 0.89 -16.62 -21.01
CA ASP A 55 0.63 -15.50 -21.94
C ASP A 55 1.26 -14.16 -21.53
N VAL A 56 1.80 -14.02 -20.31
CA VAL A 56 2.53 -12.80 -19.92
C VAL A 56 3.89 -12.74 -20.58
N LYS A 57 4.35 -11.52 -20.86
CA LYS A 57 5.64 -11.26 -21.50
C LYS A 57 6.81 -11.92 -20.77
N ASN A 58 6.94 -11.73 -19.46
CA ASN A 58 7.97 -12.36 -18.61
C ASN A 58 7.65 -12.25 -17.11
N PHE A 59 8.48 -12.91 -16.29
CA PHE A 59 8.37 -12.91 -14.84
C PHE A 59 8.55 -11.49 -14.27
N TRP A 60 9.55 -10.74 -14.76
CA TRP A 60 9.82 -9.36 -14.33
C TRP A 60 8.58 -8.44 -14.41
N LEU A 61 7.89 -8.42 -15.56
CA LEU A 61 6.69 -7.61 -15.73
C LEU A 61 5.50 -8.11 -14.91
N SER A 62 5.43 -9.42 -14.65
CA SER A 62 4.40 -9.99 -13.78
C SER A 62 4.61 -9.57 -12.32
N TYR A 63 5.86 -9.62 -11.85
CA TYR A 63 6.27 -9.12 -10.55
C TYR A 63 5.96 -7.63 -10.37
N LEU A 64 6.32 -6.78 -11.35
CA LEU A 64 5.94 -5.36 -11.34
C LEU A 64 4.42 -5.15 -11.41
N GLY A 65 3.67 -6.02 -12.09
CA GLY A 65 2.21 -6.01 -12.10
C GLY A 65 1.61 -6.20 -10.71
N PHE A 66 2.19 -7.09 -9.88
CA PHE A 66 1.79 -7.23 -8.48
C PHE A 66 2.09 -5.97 -7.67
N HIS A 67 3.26 -5.35 -7.85
CA HIS A 67 3.57 -4.06 -7.23
C HIS A 67 2.60 -2.95 -7.63
N PHE A 68 2.22 -2.91 -8.91
CA PHE A 68 1.23 -1.96 -9.41
C PHE A 68 -0.14 -2.16 -8.73
N SER A 69 -0.59 -3.41 -8.59
CA SER A 69 -1.84 -3.72 -7.89
C SER A 69 -1.78 -3.35 -6.40
N HIS A 70 -0.63 -3.55 -5.76
CA HIS A 70 -0.38 -3.19 -4.37
C HIS A 70 -0.47 -1.67 -4.16
N SER A 71 0.14 -0.89 -5.07
CA SER A 71 0.01 0.57 -5.09
C SER A 71 -1.43 1.03 -5.15
N ILE A 72 -2.25 0.45 -6.04
CA ILE A 72 -3.67 0.77 -6.13
C ILE A 72 -4.36 0.44 -4.81
N GLY A 73 -4.06 -0.71 -4.20
CA GLY A 73 -4.62 -1.10 -2.91
C GLY A 73 -4.35 -0.10 -1.78
N LEU A 74 -3.11 0.40 -1.65
CA LEU A 74 -2.77 1.43 -0.66
C LEU A 74 -3.49 2.75 -0.92
N MET A 75 -3.49 3.20 -2.19
CA MET A 75 -4.14 4.45 -2.58
C MET A 75 -5.64 4.39 -2.33
N PHE A 76 -6.28 3.28 -2.73
CA PHE A 76 -7.70 3.06 -2.49
C PHE A 76 -8.02 3.04 -1.00
N TYR A 77 -7.26 2.29 -0.19
CA TYR A 77 -7.43 2.27 1.26
C TYR A 77 -7.33 3.67 1.87
N GLY A 78 -6.27 4.43 1.54
CA GLY A 78 -6.10 5.80 2.03
C GLY A 78 -7.26 6.72 1.64
N ALA A 79 -7.73 6.64 0.39
CA ALA A 79 -8.86 7.42 -0.10
C ALA A 79 -10.18 7.06 0.61
N VAL A 80 -10.45 5.77 0.83
CA VAL A 80 -11.65 5.31 1.57
C VAL A 80 -11.63 5.81 3.00
N VAL A 81 -10.47 5.76 3.68
CA VAL A 81 -10.34 6.29 5.05
C VAL A 81 -10.63 7.80 5.07
N ILE A 82 -10.03 8.57 4.16
CA ILE A 82 -10.27 10.02 4.07
C ILE A 82 -11.75 10.32 3.80
N TYR A 83 -12.36 9.59 2.86
CA TYR A 83 -13.78 9.72 2.55
C TYR A 83 -14.66 9.41 3.76
N ALA A 84 -14.37 8.32 4.48
CA ALA A 84 -15.10 7.91 5.67
C ALA A 84 -15.06 8.99 6.76
N VAL A 85 -13.90 9.61 7.01
CA VAL A 85 -13.75 10.54 8.14
C VAL A 85 -14.13 11.98 7.81
N LEU A 86 -14.07 12.40 6.54
CA LEU A 86 -14.37 13.79 6.13
C LEU A 86 -15.72 13.94 5.43
N ALA A 87 -16.11 13.00 4.58
CA ALA A 87 -17.31 13.13 3.75
C ALA A 87 -18.50 12.31 4.26
N ARG A 88 -18.26 11.13 4.85
CA ARG A 88 -19.29 10.22 5.37
C ARG A 88 -18.99 9.69 6.78
N PRO A 89 -18.81 10.57 7.79
CA PRO A 89 -18.50 10.13 9.16
C PRO A 89 -19.60 9.26 9.77
N ASP A 90 -20.83 9.31 9.25
CA ASP A 90 -21.94 8.45 9.65
C ASP A 90 -21.63 6.95 9.54
N ILE A 91 -20.84 6.53 8.55
CA ILE A 91 -20.48 5.11 8.38
C ILE A 91 -19.58 4.60 9.51
N LEU A 92 -18.88 5.51 10.20
CA LEU A 92 -18.03 5.17 11.33
C LEU A 92 -18.82 4.91 12.61
N SER A 93 -20.15 5.11 12.62
CA SER A 93 -21.01 4.69 13.74
C SER A 93 -21.02 3.17 13.94
N ASP A 94 -20.80 2.40 12.86
CA ASP A 94 -20.67 0.95 12.91
C ASP A 94 -19.27 0.53 13.40
N VAL A 95 -19.23 -0.22 14.50
CA VAL A 95 -18.00 -0.75 15.09
C VAL A 95 -17.24 -1.66 14.14
N TYR A 96 -17.92 -2.43 13.30
CA TYR A 96 -17.29 -3.34 12.34
C TYR A 96 -16.57 -2.56 11.24
N VAL A 97 -17.12 -1.42 10.81
CA VAL A 97 -16.45 -0.52 9.85
C VAL A 97 -15.18 0.06 10.47
N ARG A 98 -15.25 0.55 11.71
CA ARG A 98 -14.07 1.08 12.44
C ARG A 98 -12.99 0.01 12.58
N MET A 99 -13.36 -1.19 13.02
CA MET A 99 -12.45 -2.31 13.19
C MET A 99 -11.82 -2.73 11.85
N ALA A 100 -12.61 -2.82 10.78
CA ALA A 100 -12.11 -3.19 9.46
C ALA A 100 -11.05 -2.19 8.97
N ILE A 101 -11.29 -0.89 9.12
CA ILE A 101 -10.32 0.16 8.76
C ILE A 101 -9.00 -0.06 9.52
N VAL A 102 -9.06 -0.20 10.85
CA VAL A 102 -7.86 -0.36 11.67
C VAL A 102 -7.12 -1.67 11.38
N ILE A 103 -7.84 -2.79 11.23
CA ILE A 103 -7.27 -4.11 10.93
C ILE A 103 -6.56 -4.11 9.57
N VAL A 104 -7.18 -3.52 8.53
CA VAL A 104 -6.54 -3.41 7.21
C VAL A 104 -5.27 -2.56 7.30
N GLY A 105 -5.31 -1.40 7.96
CA GLY A 105 -4.11 -0.58 8.18
C GLY A 105 -3.01 -1.32 8.95
N ALA A 106 -3.36 -2.07 10.01
CA ALA A 106 -2.42 -2.85 10.80
C ALA A 106 -1.83 -4.01 10.00
N SER A 107 -2.60 -4.62 9.09
CA SER A 107 -2.10 -5.67 8.20
C SER A 107 -0.96 -5.16 7.32
N TYR A 108 -1.03 -3.91 6.84
CA TYR A 108 0.07 -3.29 6.09
C TYR A 108 1.33 -3.08 6.94
N VAL A 109 1.20 -2.79 8.24
CA VAL A 109 2.34 -2.72 9.16
C VAL A 109 3.02 -4.09 9.29
N LEU A 110 2.22 -5.15 9.48
CA LEU A 110 2.73 -6.51 9.62
C LEU A 110 3.41 -6.99 8.32
N LEU A 111 2.80 -6.72 7.17
CA LEU A 111 3.38 -7.03 5.87
C LEU A 111 4.67 -6.24 5.62
N ALA A 112 4.70 -4.95 5.99
CA ALA A 112 5.89 -4.11 5.85
C ALA A 112 7.06 -4.64 6.69
N ARG A 113 6.77 -5.08 7.91
CA ARG A 113 7.77 -5.68 8.81
C ARG A 113 8.29 -7.01 8.28
N ALA A 114 7.41 -7.85 7.71
CA ALA A 114 7.77 -9.20 7.29
C ALA A 114 8.44 -9.25 5.91
N PHE A 115 8.03 -8.38 4.98
CA PHE A 115 8.35 -8.55 3.56
C PHE A 115 8.91 -7.30 2.88
N TRP A 116 8.83 -6.11 3.50
CA TRP A 116 9.23 -4.86 2.84
C TRP A 116 10.36 -4.14 3.58
N PHE A 117 10.61 -2.89 3.18
CA PHE A 117 11.67 -2.04 3.71
C PHE A 117 11.15 -1.07 4.79
N ILE A 118 12.08 -0.44 5.50
CA ILE A 118 11.81 0.37 6.70
C ILE A 118 10.86 1.57 6.46
N ILE A 119 10.91 2.17 5.27
CA ILE A 119 10.12 3.36 4.94
C ILE A 119 8.59 3.07 4.96
N PRO A 120 8.07 2.06 4.22
CA PRO A 120 6.69 1.59 4.34
C PRO A 120 6.31 1.21 5.77
N LEU A 121 7.21 0.58 6.53
CA LEU A 121 6.92 0.17 7.90
C LEU A 121 6.63 1.37 8.80
N ILE A 122 7.52 2.37 8.81
CA ILE A 122 7.35 3.58 9.62
C ILE A 122 6.10 4.34 9.15
N GLY A 123 5.95 4.54 7.85
CA GLY A 123 4.82 5.29 7.30
C GLY A 123 3.47 4.63 7.58
N ALA A 124 3.36 3.30 7.42
CA ALA A 124 2.14 2.56 7.75
C ALA A 124 1.86 2.55 9.25
N ALA A 125 2.89 2.42 10.11
CA ALA A 125 2.74 2.44 11.56
C ALA A 125 2.22 3.79 12.07
N ILE A 126 2.80 4.90 11.58
CA ILE A 126 2.31 6.25 11.89
C ILE A 126 0.89 6.41 11.35
N GLY A 127 0.65 6.02 10.10
CA GLY A 127 -0.65 6.13 9.44
C GLY A 127 -1.76 5.43 10.21
N VAL A 128 -1.59 4.14 10.55
CA VAL A 128 -2.62 3.38 11.27
C VAL A 128 -2.82 3.89 12.70
N THR A 129 -1.76 4.36 13.36
CA THR A 129 -1.86 4.96 14.70
C THR A 129 -2.72 6.23 14.67
N LEU A 130 -2.48 7.11 13.69
CA LEU A 130 -3.29 8.33 13.51
C LEU A 130 -4.74 8.02 13.16
N ILE A 131 -4.97 7.00 12.33
CA ILE A 131 -6.33 6.53 11.99
C ILE A 131 -7.04 6.00 13.24
N ALA A 132 -6.41 5.09 13.99
CA ALA A 132 -7.00 4.49 15.17
C ALA A 132 -7.29 5.53 16.27
N ALA A 133 -6.33 6.43 16.55
CA ALA A 133 -6.52 7.51 17.51
C ALA A 133 -7.59 8.51 17.05
N GLY A 134 -7.55 8.92 15.78
CA GLY A 134 -8.50 9.89 15.22
C GLY A 134 -9.93 9.36 15.13
N ILE A 135 -10.12 8.07 14.87
CA ILE A 135 -11.43 7.41 14.92
C ILE A 135 -11.86 7.21 16.39
N GLY A 136 -10.95 6.77 17.26
CA GLY A 136 -11.24 6.52 18.67
C GLY A 136 -11.58 7.76 19.48
N MET A 137 -11.13 8.95 19.06
CA MET A 137 -11.50 10.23 19.70
C MET A 137 -12.86 10.78 19.26
N GLN A 138 -13.52 10.15 18.28
CA GLN A 138 -14.85 10.57 17.78
C GLN A 138 -16.00 9.90 18.53
N PHE A 139 -15.71 8.90 19.38
CA PHE A 139 -16.66 8.08 20.12
C PHE A 139 -16.14 7.84 21.55
#